data_AF-A0A165XKP4-F1
#
_entry.id   AF-A0A165XKP4-F1
#
_cell.length_a   1.000
_cell.length_b   1.000
_cell.length_c   1.000
_cell.angle_alpha   90.00
_cell.angle_beta   90.00
_cell.angle_gamma   90.00
#
_symmetry.space_group_name_H-M   'P 1'
#
loop_
_entity.id
_entity.type
_entity.pdbx_description
1 polymer ?
#
loop_
_entity_poly.entity_id
_entity_poly.type
_entity_poly.pdbx_seq_one_letter_code
_entity_poly.pdbx_strand_id
1 'polypeptide(L)'
;RYCERVRSQLVDKEAKKKSTRQRLMGDGLPRLLTSDAFFARVQTHEKQLRDEAAQKAVRARGGDAYKSAMAEYSSLSRERDALNDAIKAAHAKSVAEWEAERDCQKKVGKRARWTKPVREALHPAIAKP
;
A
#
# COMPACT_ATOMS: atom_id res chain seq x y z
N ARG A 1 34.85 24.80 -30.93
CA ARG A 1 34.35 23.55 -30.30
C ARG A 1 33.89 23.68 -28.84
N TYR A 2 34.21 24.75 -28.09
CA TYR A 2 33.64 24.98 -26.75
C TYR A 2 32.25 25.63 -26.83
N CYS A 3 32.10 26.70 -27.62
CA CYS A 3 30.84 27.44 -27.74
C CYS A 3 29.67 26.60 -28.29
N GLU A 4 29.90 25.69 -29.23
CA GLU A 4 28.85 24.77 -29.73
C GLU A 4 28.34 23.83 -28.63
N ARG A 5 29.25 23.33 -27.78
CA ARG A 5 28.91 22.44 -26.67
C ARG A 5 28.12 23.15 -25.58
N VAL A 6 28.48 24.41 -25.31
CA VAL A 6 27.72 25.24 -24.36
C VAL A 6 26.34 25.56 -24.91
N ARG A 7 26.21 25.85 -26.22
CA ARG A 7 24.92 26.08 -26.87
C ARG A 7 24.02 24.85 -26.84
N SER A 8 24.54 23.66 -27.15
CA SER A 8 23.73 22.43 -27.11
C SER A 8 23.26 22.10 -25.69
N GLN A 9 24.14 22.25 -24.70
CA GLN A 9 23.77 22.04 -23.29
C GLN A 9 22.74 23.05 -22.77
N LEU A 10 22.77 24.29 -23.27
CA LEU A 10 21.76 25.31 -22.92
C LEU A 10 20.40 24.98 -23.54
N VAL A 11 20.36 24.63 -24.83
CA VAL A 11 19.12 24.23 -25.51
C VAL A 11 18.47 23.02 -24.82
N ASP A 12 19.26 22.02 -24.43
CA ASP A 12 18.77 20.84 -23.71
C ASP A 12 18.24 21.20 -22.31
N LYS A 13 18.86 22.16 -21.60
CA LYS A 13 18.40 22.62 -20.29
C LYS A 13 17.13 23.47 -20.38
N GLU A 14 16.99 24.29 -21.41
CA GLU A 14 15.79 25.08 -21.68
C GLU A 14 14.61 24.18 -22.09
N ALA A 15 14.85 23.18 -22.93
CA ALA A 15 13.84 22.18 -23.30
C ALA A 15 13.36 21.35 -22.09
N LYS A 16 14.26 21.09 -21.12
CA LYS A 16 13.97 20.34 -19.87
C LYS A 16 13.31 21.18 -18.77
N LYS A 17 13.27 22.51 -18.87
CA LYS A 17 12.55 23.41 -17.92
C LYS A 17 11.03 23.35 -18.06
N LYS A 18 10.46 22.25 -18.56
CA LYS A 18 9.02 22.02 -18.59
C LYS A 18 8.54 21.37 -17.29
N SER A 19 8.32 22.19 -16.28
CA SER A 19 7.30 21.87 -15.27
C SER A 19 6.80 23.15 -14.60
N THR A 20 6.17 24.02 -15.38
CA THR A 20 5.26 25.07 -14.92
C THR A 20 3.86 24.50 -14.71
N ARG A 21 3.77 23.41 -13.94
CA ARG A 21 2.54 22.60 -13.75
C ARG A 21 1.33 23.35 -13.17
N GLN A 22 1.49 24.64 -12.83
CA GLN A 22 0.48 25.50 -12.23
C GLN A 22 0.35 26.89 -12.89
N ARG A 23 1.03 27.16 -14.02
CA ARG A 23 0.92 28.47 -14.69
C ARG A 23 0.09 28.37 -15.97
N LEU A 24 -0.92 29.22 -16.08
CA LEU A 24 -1.85 29.35 -17.22
C LEU A 24 -1.15 29.35 -18.60
N MET A 25 0.01 30.01 -18.70
CA MET A 25 0.75 30.20 -19.95
C MET A 25 2.06 29.41 -20.02
N GLY A 26 2.57 28.92 -18.89
CA GLY A 26 3.72 28.01 -18.81
C GLY A 26 5.10 28.56 -19.27
N ASP A 27 5.13 29.63 -20.06
CA ASP A 27 6.28 30.24 -20.74
C ASP A 27 6.92 31.41 -19.96
N GLY A 28 6.17 32.05 -19.07
CA GLY A 28 6.64 33.17 -18.25
C GLY A 28 6.74 34.50 -19.02
N LEU A 29 6.24 34.56 -20.25
CA LEU A 29 6.19 35.78 -21.06
C LEU A 29 4.99 36.65 -20.66
N PRO A 30 5.14 37.99 -20.59
CA PRO A 30 4.03 38.88 -20.35
C PRO A 30 3.02 38.79 -21.50
N ARG A 31 1.74 38.73 -21.18
CA ARG A 31 0.65 38.70 -22.16
C ARG A 31 -0.33 39.82 -21.89
N LEU A 32 -0.94 40.30 -22.97
CA LEU A 32 -2.02 41.27 -22.87
C LEU A 32 -3.26 40.60 -22.28
N LEU A 33 -3.62 41.00 -21.06
CA LEU A 33 -4.72 40.41 -20.28
C LEU A 33 -6.10 40.66 -20.89
N THR A 34 -6.22 41.68 -21.75
CA THR A 34 -7.47 42.04 -22.44
C THR A 34 -7.67 41.28 -23.76
N SER A 35 -6.72 40.44 -24.18
CA SER A 35 -6.88 39.65 -25.40
C SER A 35 -7.90 38.53 -25.20
N ASP A 36 -8.76 38.31 -26.19
CA ASP A 36 -9.76 37.22 -26.17
C ASP A 36 -9.09 35.85 -25.98
N ALA A 37 -7.90 35.68 -26.54
CA ALA A 37 -7.08 34.49 -26.38
C ALA A 37 -6.67 34.25 -24.91
N PHE A 38 -6.40 35.31 -24.15
CA PHE A 38 -6.11 35.20 -22.71
C PHE A 38 -7.36 34.79 -21.94
N PHE A 39 -8.50 35.43 -22.18
CA PHE A 39 -9.77 35.09 -21.51
C PHE A 39 -10.20 33.65 -21.78
N ALA A 40 -10.16 33.20 -23.03
CA ALA A 40 -10.49 31.81 -23.39
C ALA A 40 -9.58 30.80 -22.67
N ARG A 41 -8.30 31.15 -22.51
CA ARG A 41 -7.34 30.32 -21.76
C ARG A 41 -7.69 30.25 -20.28
N VAL A 42 -8.01 31.37 -19.64
CA VAL A 42 -8.42 31.43 -18.22
C VAL A 42 -9.64 30.55 -17.99
N GLN A 43 -10.68 30.69 -18.82
CA GLN A 43 -11.91 29.89 -18.72
C GLN A 43 -11.62 28.39 -18.85
N THR A 44 -10.77 28.01 -19.80
CA THR A 44 -10.36 26.61 -19.99
C THR A 44 -9.63 26.06 -18.78
N HIS A 45 -8.70 26.84 -18.22
CA HIS A 45 -7.92 26.45 -17.04
C HIS A 45 -8.79 26.32 -15.79
N GLU A 46 -9.72 27.26 -15.55
CA GLU A 46 -10.66 27.16 -14.44
C GLU A 46 -11.59 25.95 -14.55
N LYS A 47 -12.02 25.62 -15.78
CA LYS A 47 -12.81 24.41 -16.03
C LYS A 47 -11.99 23.16 -15.71
N GLN A 48 -10.74 23.08 -16.17
CA GLN A 48 -9.84 21.97 -15.86
C GLN A 48 -9.61 21.81 -14.35
N LEU A 49 -9.36 22.90 -13.62
CA LEU A 49 -9.20 22.85 -12.16
C LEU A 49 -10.47 22.34 -11.46
N ARG A 50 -11.66 22.76 -11.91
CA ARG A 50 -12.94 22.27 -11.39
C ARG A 50 -13.13 20.78 -11.66
N ASP A 51 -12.85 20.34 -12.88
CA ASP A 51 -12.97 18.93 -13.29
C ASP A 51 -11.96 18.04 -12.52
N GLU A 52 -10.73 18.49 -12.35
CA GLU A 52 -9.70 17.79 -11.56
C GLU A 52 -10.09 17.69 -10.09
N ALA A 53 -10.60 18.77 -9.49
CA ALA A 53 -11.09 18.77 -8.12
C ALA A 53 -12.28 17.83 -7.95
N ALA A 54 -13.22 17.82 -8.89
CA ALA A 54 -14.35 16.89 -8.89
C ALA A 54 -13.89 15.43 -9.00
N GLN A 55 -12.97 15.12 -9.93
CA GLN A 55 -12.39 13.78 -10.06
C GLN A 55 -11.62 13.35 -8.81
N LYS A 56 -10.92 14.28 -8.14
CA LYS A 56 -10.22 14.00 -6.88
C LYS A 56 -11.22 13.70 -5.76
N ALA A 57 -12.32 14.44 -5.68
CA ALA A 57 -13.38 14.19 -4.71
C ALA A 57 -14.06 12.82 -4.92
N VAL A 58 -14.32 12.43 -6.18
CA VAL A 58 -14.87 11.10 -6.50
C VAL A 58 -13.90 9.99 -6.09
N ARG A 59 -12.60 10.13 -6.41
CA ARG A 59 -11.56 9.19 -5.98
C ARG A 59 -11.43 9.08 -4.46
N ALA A 60 -11.54 10.22 -3.76
CA ALA A 60 -11.49 10.24 -2.30
C ALA A 60 -12.66 9.45 -1.68
N ARG A 61 -13.89 9.65 -2.17
CA ARG A 61 -15.08 8.93 -1.69
C ARG A 61 -14.98 7.41 -1.87
N GLY A 62 -14.46 6.95 -3.01
CA GLY A 62 -14.19 5.51 -3.22
C GLY A 62 -13.12 4.95 -2.29
N GLY A 63 -12.14 5.78 -1.91
CA GLY A 63 -11.07 5.41 -0.99
C GLY A 63 -11.55 5.19 0.44
N ASP A 64 -12.57 5.92 0.91
CA ASP A 64 -13.00 5.84 2.30
C ASP A 64 -13.77 4.54 2.61
N ALA A 65 -14.63 4.08 1.70
CA ALA A 65 -15.31 2.79 1.85
C ALA A 65 -14.30 1.61 1.88
N TYR A 66 -13.31 1.63 0.98
CA TYR A 66 -12.25 0.62 0.96
C TYR A 66 -11.39 0.66 2.23
N LYS A 67 -11.03 1.85 2.73
CA LYS A 67 -10.29 1.98 4.00
C LYS A 67 -11.07 1.40 5.17
N SER A 68 -12.36 1.68 5.27
CA SER A 68 -13.20 1.12 6.34
C SER A 68 -13.28 -0.41 6.25
N ALA A 69 -13.55 -0.97 5.07
CA ALA A 69 -13.58 -2.42 4.87
C ALA A 69 -12.22 -3.07 5.19
N MET A 70 -11.12 -2.41 4.82
CA MET A 70 -9.77 -2.90 5.13
C MET A 70 -9.44 -2.83 6.63
N ALA A 71 -9.99 -1.85 7.36
CA ALA A 71 -9.83 -1.75 8.81
C ALA A 71 -10.53 -2.90 9.53
N GLU A 72 -11.78 -3.21 9.13
CA GLU A 72 -12.54 -4.37 9.63
C GLU A 72 -11.85 -5.70 9.29
N TYR A 73 -11.37 -5.84 8.05
CA TYR A 73 -10.56 -7.00 7.66
C TYR A 73 -9.32 -7.14 8.55
N SER A 74 -8.63 -6.03 8.83
CA SER A 74 -7.42 -6.07 9.66
C SER A 74 -7.71 -6.45 11.10
N SER A 75 -8.84 -6.07 11.69
CA SER A 75 -9.20 -6.48 13.05
C SER A 75 -9.52 -7.97 13.09
N LEU A 76 -10.38 -8.45 12.20
CA LEU A 76 -10.75 -9.86 12.13
C LEU A 76 -9.56 -10.77 11.83
N SER A 77 -8.65 -10.34 10.95
CA SER A 77 -7.42 -11.10 10.67
C SER A 77 -6.51 -11.21 11.89
N ARG A 78 -6.40 -10.15 12.71
CA ARG A 78 -5.60 -10.18 13.94
C ARG A 78 -6.20 -11.12 14.99
N GLU A 79 -7.52 -11.11 15.12
CA GLU A 79 -8.24 -12.04 16.02
C GLU A 79 -8.03 -13.49 15.59
N ARG A 80 -8.17 -13.78 14.29
CA ARG A 80 -7.85 -15.10 13.72
C ARG A 80 -6.41 -15.51 14.05
N ASP A 81 -5.45 -14.62 13.86
CA ASP A 81 -4.04 -14.90 14.12
C ASP A 81 -3.78 -15.21 15.58
N ALA A 82 -4.38 -14.45 16.50
CA ALA A 82 -4.30 -14.71 17.94
C ALA A 82 -4.87 -16.09 18.31
N LEU A 83 -6.02 -16.48 17.74
CA LEU A 83 -6.61 -17.82 17.98
C LEU A 83 -5.70 -18.93 17.43
N ASN A 84 -5.18 -18.76 16.23
CA ASN A 84 -4.28 -19.72 15.62
C ASN A 84 -2.97 -19.87 16.41
N ASP A 85 -2.45 -18.79 16.96
CA ASP A 85 -1.25 -18.81 17.79
C ASP A 85 -1.53 -19.48 19.14
N ALA A 86 -2.71 -19.29 19.73
CA ALA A 86 -3.14 -20.04 20.92
C ALA A 86 -3.22 -21.55 20.65
N ILE A 87 -3.79 -21.97 19.52
CA ILE A 87 -3.85 -23.39 19.11
C ILE A 87 -2.44 -23.96 18.94
N LYS A 88 -1.54 -23.24 18.26
CA LYS A 88 -0.14 -23.65 18.09
C LYS A 88 0.57 -23.78 19.44
N ALA A 89 0.37 -22.82 20.34
CA ALA A 89 1.00 -22.80 21.65
C ALA A 89 0.51 -23.96 22.53
N ALA A 90 -0.80 -24.24 22.52
CA ALA A 90 -1.37 -25.39 23.23
C ALA A 90 -0.79 -26.71 22.71
N HIS A 91 -0.75 -26.89 21.38
CA HIS A 91 -0.17 -28.08 20.77
C HIS A 91 1.33 -28.24 21.08
N ALA A 92 2.09 -27.15 21.03
CA ALA A 92 3.51 -27.15 21.38
C ALA A 92 3.74 -27.60 22.83
N LYS A 93 2.90 -27.16 23.77
CA LYS A 93 2.93 -27.61 25.18
C LYS A 93 2.65 -29.10 25.30
N SER A 94 1.56 -29.59 24.70
CA SER A 94 1.22 -31.02 24.74
C SER A 94 2.31 -31.89 24.10
N VAL A 95 2.92 -31.42 23.00
CA VAL A 95 4.04 -32.12 22.38
C VAL A 95 5.26 -32.15 23.31
N ALA A 96 5.59 -31.04 23.97
CA ALA A 96 6.71 -30.99 24.90
C ALA A 96 6.52 -31.95 26.10
N GLU A 97 5.31 -32.01 26.65
CA GLU A 97 4.96 -32.96 27.72
C GLU A 97 5.10 -34.41 27.24
N TRP A 98 4.57 -34.72 26.06
CA TRP A 98 4.69 -36.04 25.46
C TRP A 98 6.16 -36.43 25.18
N GLU A 99 6.98 -35.49 24.71
CA GLU A 99 8.41 -35.73 24.48
C GLU A 99 9.16 -35.99 25.79
N ALA A 100 8.88 -35.21 26.83
CA ALA A 100 9.46 -35.41 28.15
C ALA A 100 9.11 -36.80 28.73
N GLU A 101 7.84 -37.20 28.64
CA GLU A 101 7.41 -38.51 29.14
C GLU A 101 8.00 -39.66 28.30
N ARG A 102 8.01 -39.52 26.98
CA ARG A 102 8.63 -40.49 26.07
C ARG A 102 10.10 -40.70 26.39
N ASP A 103 10.83 -39.61 26.65
CA ASP A 103 12.27 -39.66 26.93
C ASP A 103 12.55 -40.27 28.32
N CYS A 104 11.68 -40.03 29.31
CA CYS A 104 11.70 -40.73 30.60
C CYS A 104 11.50 -42.25 30.43
N GLN A 105 10.53 -42.69 29.63
CA GLN A 105 10.31 -44.13 29.38
C GLN A 105 11.50 -44.79 28.67
N LYS A 106 12.09 -44.08 27.72
CA LYS A 106 13.30 -44.53 27.00
C LYS A 106 14.45 -44.81 27.96
N LYS A 107 14.67 -43.96 28.98
CA LYS A 107 15.71 -44.16 30.00
C LYS A 107 15.48 -45.42 30.85
N VAL A 108 14.23 -45.80 31.05
CA VAL A 108 13.83 -47.02 31.79
C VAL A 108 13.81 -48.26 30.88
N GLY A 109 14.23 -48.14 29.62
CA GLY A 109 14.24 -49.24 28.64
C GLY A 109 12.84 -49.64 28.16
N LYS A 110 11.81 -48.84 28.45
CA LYS A 110 10.44 -49.06 28.00
C LYS A 110 10.15 -48.20 26.76
N ARG A 111 9.35 -48.73 25.84
CA ARG A 111 8.82 -47.94 24.71
C ARG A 111 7.56 -47.20 25.15
N ALA A 112 7.50 -45.90 24.87
CA ALA A 112 6.25 -45.14 24.96
C ALA A 112 5.23 -45.73 23.97
N ARG A 113 4.07 -46.15 24.47
CA ARG A 113 2.98 -46.75 23.66
C ARG A 113 1.91 -45.75 23.25
N TRP A 114 1.92 -44.55 23.83
CA TRP A 114 0.97 -43.48 23.53
C TRP A 114 1.36 -42.70 22.27
N THR A 115 0.35 -42.36 21.49
CA THR A 115 0.46 -41.56 20.27
C THR A 115 0.83 -40.11 20.55
N LYS A 116 1.61 -39.51 19.65
CA LYS A 116 1.94 -38.08 19.72
C LYS A 116 0.66 -37.23 19.64
N PRO A 117 0.53 -36.16 20.45
CA PRO A 117 -0.62 -35.26 20.37
C PRO A 117 -0.78 -34.67 18.96
N VAL A 118 -2.01 -34.68 18.46
CA VAL A 118 -2.38 -34.09 17.17
C VAL A 118 -2.84 -32.66 17.40
N ARG A 119 -2.46 -31.76 16.49
CA ARG A 119 -2.87 -30.35 16.56
C ARG A 119 -4.31 -30.21 16.07
N GLU A 120 -5.06 -29.34 16.72
CA GLU A 120 -6.36 -28.90 16.24
C GLU A 120 -6.25 -28.15 14.89
N ALA A 121 -7.36 -28.11 14.14
CA ALA A 121 -7.40 -27.41 12.87
C ALA A 121 -7.30 -25.88 13.08
N LEU A 122 -6.48 -25.22 12.26
CA LEU A 122 -6.35 -23.77 12.29
C LEU A 122 -7.53 -23.11 11.59
N HIS A 123 -7.89 -21.91 12.05
CA HIS A 123 -8.88 -21.08 11.39
C HIS A 123 -8.39 -20.66 9.99
N PRO A 124 -9.23 -20.78 8.95
CA PRO A 124 -8.85 -20.48 7.57
C PRO A 124 -8.66 -18.98 7.34
N ALA A 125 -8.06 -18.63 6.20
CA ALA A 125 -7.86 -17.24 5.83
C ALA A 125 -9.17 -16.53 5.48
N ILE A 126 -9.35 -15.32 6.00
CA ILE A 126 -10.48 -14.45 5.65
C ILE A 126 -10.15 -13.82 4.29
N ALA A 127 -11.15 -13.72 3.40
CA ALA A 127 -10.99 -13.07 2.11
C ALA A 127 -10.80 -11.55 2.30
N LYS A 128 -9.94 -10.95 1.46
CA LYS A 128 -9.73 -9.51 1.48
C LYS A 128 -10.91 -8.78 0.80
N PRO A 129 -11.31 -7.62 1.32
CA PRO A 129 -12.32 -6.76 0.71
C PRO A 129 -11.79 -6.06 -0.55
#